data_AF-A0A6G0FHN4-F1
#
_entry.id   AF-A0A6G0FHN4-F1
#
_cell.length_a   1.000
_cell.length_b   1.000
_cell.length_c   1.000
_cell.angle_alpha   90.00
_cell.angle_beta   90.00
_cell.angle_gamma   90.00
#
_symmetry.space_group_name_H-M   'P 1'
#
loop_
_entity.id
_entity.type
_entity.pdbx_description
1 polymer ?
#
loop_
_entity_poly.entity_id
_entity_poly.type
_entity_poly.pdbx_seq_one_letter_code
_entity_poly.pdbx_strand_id
1 'polypeptide(L)'
;MAQLITARARARVNHGRWIADCPRRYCANAVRLNPGQGTFHCAGDGGCQMVAPVEWPADPDGIWEALLERPVPGTRNWYPDGHVEAVRLGLPHGQTPAELRAEQREYEAAL
;
A
#
# COMPACT_ATOMS: atom_id res chain seq x y z
N MET A 1 -12.04 29.08 4.43
CA MET A 1 -11.50 28.65 3.12
C MET A 1 -11.33 27.15 3.16
N ALA A 2 -12.17 26.41 2.44
CA ALA A 2 -12.05 24.95 2.37
C ALA A 2 -10.76 24.62 1.63
N GLN A 3 -9.74 24.12 2.33
CA GLN A 3 -8.64 23.43 1.67
C GLN A 3 -9.26 22.29 0.88
N LEU A 4 -9.23 22.39 -0.44
CA LEU A 4 -9.42 21.26 -1.33
C LEU A 4 -8.25 20.30 -1.07
N ILE A 5 -8.35 19.50 -0.01
CA ILE A 5 -7.50 18.33 0.15
C ILE A 5 -7.94 17.39 -0.97
N THR A 6 -7.26 17.44 -2.11
CA THR A 6 -7.37 16.42 -3.14
C THR A 6 -6.84 15.13 -2.53
N ALA A 7 -7.72 14.39 -1.84
CA ALA A 7 -7.37 13.18 -1.16
C ALA A 7 -6.80 12.18 -2.18
N ARG A 8 -5.61 11.65 -1.91
CA ARG A 8 -4.88 10.75 -2.81
C ARG A 8 -5.09 9.32 -2.37
N ALA A 9 -5.29 8.42 -3.33
CA ALA A 9 -5.27 6.99 -3.06
C ALA A 9 -3.82 6.53 -3.01
N ARG A 10 -3.33 6.13 -1.83
CA ARG A 10 -1.92 5.78 -1.63
C ARG A 10 -1.70 4.31 -1.93
N ALA A 11 -0.81 4.01 -2.86
CA ALA A 11 -0.48 2.64 -3.22
C ALA A 11 0.15 1.93 -2.03
N ARG A 12 -0.21 0.66 -1.84
CA ARG A 12 0.37 -0.25 -0.85
C ARG A 12 0.42 -1.66 -1.41
N VAL A 13 1.23 -2.53 -0.83
CA VAL A 13 1.25 -3.95 -1.22
C VAL A 13 0.47 -4.76 -0.20
N ASN A 14 -0.49 -5.55 -0.67
CA ASN A 14 -1.19 -6.52 0.15
C ASN A 14 -1.16 -7.90 -0.49
N HIS A 15 -0.58 -8.85 0.22
CA HIS A 15 -0.42 -10.25 -0.21
C HIS A 15 0.14 -10.35 -1.64
N GLY A 16 1.17 -9.55 -1.93
CA GLY A 16 1.81 -9.54 -3.24
C GLY A 16 0.94 -8.89 -4.33
N ARG A 17 0.12 -7.90 -4.01
CA ARG A 17 -0.63 -7.11 -4.99
C ARG A 17 -0.56 -5.63 -4.63
N TRP A 18 -0.28 -4.80 -5.62
CA TRP A 18 -0.51 -3.36 -5.50
C TRP A 18 -2.00 -3.09 -5.37
N ILE A 19 -2.38 -2.41 -4.30
CA ILE A 19 -3.74 -1.96 -4.01
C ILE A 19 -3.69 -0.53 -3.48
N ALA A 20 -4.82 0.16 -3.43
CA ALA A 20 -4.98 1.37 -2.63
C ALA A 20 -6.34 1.34 -1.92
N ASP A 21 -6.39 1.90 -0.71
CA ASP A 21 -7.63 2.12 0.00
C ASP A 21 -8.33 3.38 -0.52
N CYS A 22 -9.66 3.37 -0.53
CA CYS A 22 -10.44 4.50 -0.96
C CYS A 22 -10.18 5.71 -0.05
N PRO A 23 -9.75 6.87 -0.59
CA PRO A 23 -9.44 8.03 0.23
C PRO A 23 -10.70 8.75 0.76
N ARG A 24 -11.91 8.31 0.37
CA ARG A 24 -13.16 8.86 0.88
C ARG A 24 -13.39 8.39 2.32
N ARG A 25 -13.59 9.34 3.23
CA ARG A 25 -13.94 9.04 4.63
C ARG A 25 -15.12 8.06 4.71
N TYR A 26 -14.97 7.01 5.52
CA TYR A 26 -15.94 5.94 5.74
C TYR A 26 -16.18 4.98 4.55
N CYS A 27 -15.45 5.10 3.45
CA CYS A 27 -15.41 4.05 2.43
C CYS A 27 -14.28 3.08 2.76
N ALA A 28 -14.63 1.83 3.06
CA ALA A 28 -13.66 0.79 3.42
C ALA A 28 -13.14 -0.02 2.21
N ASN A 29 -13.49 0.39 0.99
CA ASN A 29 -13.07 -0.34 -0.20
C ASN A 29 -11.58 -0.17 -0.46
N ALA A 30 -10.95 -1.27 -0.85
CA ALA A 30 -9.62 -1.30 -1.44
C ALA A 30 -9.73 -1.78 -2.89
N VAL A 31 -8.95 -1.18 -3.79
CA VAL A 31 -8.97 -1.51 -5.23
C VAL A 31 -7.58 -1.93 -5.66
N ARG A 32 -7.52 -3.01 -6.45
CA ARG A 32 -6.29 -3.45 -7.09
C ARG A 32 -5.78 -2.39 -8.06
N LEU A 33 -4.48 -2.13 -8.02
CA LEU A 33 -3.81 -1.22 -8.95
C LEU A 33 -3.01 -1.98 -9.99
N ASN A 34 -2.92 -1.42 -11.18
CA ASN A 34 -1.86 -1.73 -12.12
C ASN A 34 -0.64 -0.86 -11.80
N PRO A 35 0.60 -1.40 -11.78
CA PRO A 35 1.81 -0.62 -11.54
C PRO A 35 1.88 0.64 -12.41
N GLY A 36 2.20 1.78 -11.80
CA GLY A 36 2.32 3.07 -12.48
C GLY A 36 1.02 3.73 -12.90
N GLN A 37 -0.16 3.14 -12.63
CA GLN A 37 -1.42 3.79 -13.01
C GLN A 37 -1.61 5.12 -12.26
N GLY A 38 -2.06 6.17 -12.97
CA GLY A 38 -2.20 7.51 -12.39
C GLY A 38 -3.50 7.77 -11.62
N THR A 39 -4.54 6.95 -11.85
CA THR A 39 -5.88 7.18 -11.29
C THR A 39 -6.42 5.95 -10.60
N PHE A 40 -7.01 6.16 -9.42
CA PHE A 40 -7.77 5.19 -8.65
C PHE A 40 -9.27 5.37 -8.91
N HIS A 41 -9.99 4.25 -9.00
CA HIS A 41 -11.43 4.22 -9.29
C HIS A 41 -12.14 3.27 -8.31
N CYS A 42 -12.94 3.82 -7.40
CA CYS A 42 -13.74 3.05 -6.44
C CYS A 42 -15.08 2.61 -7.05
N ALA A 43 -15.03 1.79 -8.10
CA ALA A 43 -16.18 1.40 -8.92
C ALA A 43 -16.67 -0.04 -8.72
N GLY A 44 -16.00 -0.84 -7.87
CA GLY A 44 -16.41 -2.21 -7.55
C GLY A 44 -17.65 -2.29 -6.66
N ASP A 45 -18.04 -3.51 -6.27
CA ASP A 45 -19.13 -3.72 -5.32
C ASP A 45 -18.88 -2.97 -3.99
N GLY A 46 -19.93 -2.36 -3.43
CA GLY A 46 -19.80 -1.44 -2.29
C GLY A 46 -19.03 -0.13 -2.57
N GLY A 47 -18.66 0.13 -3.83
CA GLY A 47 -17.86 1.28 -4.25
C GLY A 47 -18.60 2.61 -4.19
N CYS A 48 -17.91 3.65 -3.71
CA CYS A 48 -18.48 4.99 -3.56
C CYS A 48 -18.30 5.89 -4.80
N GLN A 49 -17.83 5.33 -5.93
CA GLN A 49 -17.59 6.02 -7.20
C GLN A 49 -16.54 7.14 -7.14
N MET A 50 -15.72 7.18 -6.07
CA MET A 50 -14.59 8.10 -5.95
C MET A 50 -13.56 7.84 -7.05
N VAL A 51 -13.13 8.92 -7.71
CA VAL A 51 -11.95 8.93 -8.58
C VAL A 51 -10.92 9.84 -7.93
N ALA A 52 -9.69 9.35 -7.80
CA ALA A 52 -8.60 10.08 -7.14
C ALA A 52 -7.26 9.82 -7.84
N PRO A 53 -6.28 10.74 -7.77
CA PRO A 53 -4.93 10.44 -8.19
C PRO A 53 -4.31 9.36 -7.29
N VAL A 54 -3.48 8.50 -7.88
CA VAL A 54 -2.68 7.53 -7.14
C VAL A 54 -1.36 8.16 -6.71
N GLU A 55 -1.01 7.96 -5.44
CA GLU A 55 0.32 8.27 -4.90
C GLU A 55 1.11 6.97 -4.80
N TRP A 56 2.15 6.86 -5.63
CA TRP A 56 3.11 5.74 -5.60
C TRP A 56 4.28 6.06 -4.66
N PRO A 57 4.92 5.05 -4.04
CA PRO A 57 6.21 5.26 -3.38
C PRO A 57 7.26 5.73 -4.38
N ALA A 58 8.36 6.30 -3.86
CA ALA A 58 9.48 6.75 -4.68
C ALA A 58 10.16 5.61 -5.47
N ASP A 59 10.16 4.40 -4.91
CA ASP A 59 10.77 3.20 -5.50
C ASP A 59 9.78 2.00 -5.45
N PRO A 60 8.76 1.97 -6.33
CA PRO A 60 7.77 0.90 -6.33
C PRO A 60 8.38 -0.44 -6.76
N ASP A 61 9.31 -0.43 -7.71
CA ASP A 61 9.92 -1.66 -8.23
C ASP A 61 10.84 -2.30 -7.18
N GLY A 62 11.67 -1.51 -6.49
CA GLY A 62 12.52 -2.02 -5.42
C GLY A 62 11.73 -2.59 -4.24
N ILE A 63 10.59 -1.97 -3.87
CA ILE A 63 9.67 -2.53 -2.86
C ILE A 63 9.10 -3.86 -3.32
N TRP A 64 8.66 -3.93 -4.58
CA TRP A 64 8.07 -5.15 -5.14
C TRP A 64 9.07 -6.30 -5.18
N GLU A 65 10.30 -6.05 -5.66
CA GLU A 65 11.37 -7.03 -5.71
C GLU A 65 11.76 -7.55 -4.32
N ALA A 66 11.93 -6.65 -3.34
CA ALA A 66 12.23 -7.04 -1.96
C ALA A 66 11.13 -7.94 -1.37
N LEU A 67 9.85 -7.68 -1.67
CA LEU A 67 8.75 -8.53 -1.22
C LEU A 67 8.67 -9.87 -1.98
N LEU A 68 9.11 -9.95 -3.23
CA LEU A 68 9.13 -11.19 -3.99
C LEU A 68 10.08 -12.23 -3.42
N GLU A 69 11.12 -11.80 -2.70
CA GLU A 69 12.06 -12.66 -1.98
C GLU A 69 11.36 -13.44 -0.85
N ARG A 70 10.20 -12.99 -0.36
CA ARG A 70 9.41 -13.71 0.65
C ARG A 70 8.71 -14.92 0.01
N PRO A 71 8.90 -16.15 0.52
CA PRO A 71 8.37 -17.36 -0.13
C PRO A 71 6.85 -17.50 -0.03
N VAL A 72 6.22 -16.94 1.01
CA VAL A 72 4.77 -17.03 1.24
C VAL A 72 4.09 -15.75 0.73
N PRO A 73 3.24 -15.81 -0.32
CA PRO A 73 2.60 -14.61 -0.87
C PRO A 73 1.80 -13.79 0.14
N GLY A 74 1.18 -14.45 1.13
CA GLY A 74 0.42 -13.77 2.20
C GLY A 74 1.26 -12.87 3.12
N THR A 75 2.58 -13.05 3.16
CA THR A 75 3.49 -12.22 3.97
C THR A 75 4.09 -11.05 3.21
N ARG A 76 3.73 -10.88 1.93
CA ARG A 76 4.20 -9.81 1.05
C ARG A 76 3.34 -8.56 1.24
N ASN A 77 3.56 -7.84 2.34
CA ASN A 77 2.84 -6.63 2.68
C ASN A 77 3.80 -5.45 2.80
N TRP A 78 3.36 -4.28 2.36
CA TRP A 78 4.07 -3.01 2.57
C TRP A 78 3.03 -1.90 2.66
N TYR A 79 3.24 -0.97 3.59
CA TYR A 79 2.37 0.18 3.80
C TYR A 79 3.14 1.48 3.56
N PRO A 80 2.54 2.49 2.90
CA PRO A 80 3.16 3.79 2.76
C PRO A 80 3.27 4.49 4.11
N ASP A 81 4.23 5.41 4.25
CA ASP A 81 4.48 6.06 5.54
C ASP A 81 3.22 6.76 6.10
N GLY A 82 2.94 6.61 7.39
CA GLY A 82 1.74 7.16 8.02
C GLY A 82 0.42 6.55 7.52
N HIS A 83 0.43 5.34 6.93
CA HIS A 83 -0.79 4.65 6.56
C HIS A 83 -1.68 4.43 7.79
N VAL A 84 -2.94 4.89 7.73
CA VAL A 84 -3.85 4.96 8.89
C VAL A 84 -4.00 3.63 9.61
N GLU A 85 -4.21 2.54 8.87
CA GLU A 85 -4.35 1.20 9.46
C GLU A 85 -3.03 0.69 10.04
N ALA A 86 -1.91 0.95 9.37
CA ALA A 86 -0.60 0.47 9.82
C ALA A 86 -0.20 1.15 11.13
N VAL A 87 -0.36 2.48 11.19
CA VAL A 87 -0.16 3.28 12.40
C VAL A 87 -1.04 2.77 13.55
N ARG A 88 -2.33 2.53 13.28
CA ARG A 88 -3.28 2.06 14.29
C ARG A 88 -2.92 0.68 14.84
N LEU A 89 -2.43 -0.22 14.00
CA LEU A 89 -2.10 -1.59 14.37
C LEU A 89 -0.64 -1.77 14.81
N GLY A 90 0.18 -0.71 14.79
CA GLY A 90 1.61 -0.80 15.09
C GLY A 90 2.39 -1.62 14.05
N LEU A 91 1.90 -1.67 12.81
CA LEU A 91 2.57 -2.36 11.71
C LEU A 91 3.65 -1.47 11.10
N PRO A 92 4.76 -2.05 10.60
CA PRO A 92 5.75 -1.32 9.82
C PRO A 92 5.11 -0.55 8.65
N HIS A 93 5.52 0.70 8.47
CA HIS A 93 5.10 1.55 7.36
C HIS A 93 6.26 2.44 6.90
N GLY A 94 6.26 2.80 5.62
CA GLY A 94 7.30 3.66 5.04
C GLY A 94 8.65 2.98 4.83
N GLN A 95 8.73 1.65 4.99
CA GLN A 95 9.98 0.91 4.83
C GLN A 95 10.54 1.06 3.41
N THR A 96 11.85 1.22 3.34
CA THR A 96 12.65 1.13 2.12
C THR A 96 12.82 -0.34 1.70
N PRO A 97 13.22 -0.61 0.44
CA PRO A 97 13.58 -1.96 0.01
C PRO A 97 14.67 -2.62 0.85
N ALA A 98 15.62 -1.83 1.37
CA ALA A 98 16.68 -2.33 2.23
C ALA A 98 16.15 -2.80 3.59
N GLU A 99 15.23 -2.04 4.19
CA GLU A 99 14.58 -2.38 5.46
C GLU A 99 13.67 -3.60 5.32
N LEU A 100 12.93 -3.73 4.21
CA LEU A 100 12.10 -4.92 3.93
C LEU A 100 12.92 -6.21 3.89
N ARG A 101 14.12 -6.15 3.28
CA ARG A 101 15.05 -7.29 3.25
C ARG A 101 15.72 -7.53 4.60
N ALA A 102 16.01 -6.47 5.36
CA ALA A 102 16.54 -6.61 6.71
C ALA A 102 15.55 -7.32 7.63
N GLU A 103 14.29 -6.89 7.62
CA GLU A 103 13.18 -7.54 8.33
C GLU A 103 13.08 -9.02 7.96
N GLN A 104 13.13 -9.36 6.67
CA GLN A 104 13.08 -10.76 6.23
C GLN A 104 14.24 -11.59 6.80
N ARG A 105 15.48 -11.07 6.76
CA ARG A 105 16.64 -11.77 7.31
C ARG A 105 16.53 -11.97 8.82
N GLU A 106 15.99 -11.00 9.55
CA GLU A 106 15.74 -11.14 10.99
C GLU A 106 14.74 -12.25 11.30
N TYR A 107 13.64 -12.33 10.53
CA TYR A 107 12.67 -13.41 10.65
C TYR A 107 13.29 -14.79 10.35
N GLU A 108 14.11 -14.89 9.30
CA GLU A 108 14.77 -16.15 8.92
C GLU A 108 15.82 -16.59 9.94
N ALA A 109 16.52 -15.65 10.58
CA ALA A 109 17.52 -15.95 11.61
C ALA A 109 16.92 -16.35 12.97
N ALA A 110 15.64 -16.05 13.19
CA ALA A 110 14.91 -16.41 14.41
C ALA A 110 14.29 -17.83 14.37
N LEU A 111 14.43 -18.54 13.24
CA LEU A 111 14.01 -19.93 13.03
C LEU A 111 15.12 -20.93 13.38
#